data_AF-A0A2N9NZP0-F1
#
_entry.id   AF-A0A2N9NZP0-F1
#
_cell.length_a   1.000
_cell.length_b   1.000
_cell.length_c   1.000
_cell.angle_alpha   90.00
_cell.angle_beta   90.00
_cell.angle_gamma   90.00
#
_symmetry.space_group_name_H-M   'P 1'
#
loop_
_entity.id
_entity.type
_entity.pdbx_description
1 polymer ?
#
loop_
_entity_poly.entity_id
_entity_poly.type
_entity_poly.pdbx_seq_one_letter_code
_entity_poly.pdbx_strand_id
1 'polypeptide(L)'
;MPTVVQSCRIEADHAALLSRQAKRRHLEVSTLSSLYLKEKAVEEEFPGIGFRDSAGGREACLQGHRVAVWEVVDVHQEVKTIAKTADYFRWPPALVRCALAYAKAYPKEIEQQREAEAGA
;
A
#
# COMPACT_ATOMS: atom_id res chain seq x y z
N MET A 1 -8.85 -3.05 13.95
CA MET A 1 -7.77 -3.97 14.38
C MET A 1 -7.19 -3.44 15.69
N PRO A 2 -6.68 -4.29 16.60
CA PRO A 2 -6.06 -3.81 17.82
C PRO A 2 -4.78 -3.01 17.49
N THR A 3 -4.63 -1.84 18.11
CA THR A 3 -3.45 -0.98 17.97
C THR A 3 -2.58 -1.09 19.21
N VAL A 4 -1.26 -1.19 19.03
CA VAL A 4 -0.27 -1.20 20.13
C VAL A 4 0.50 0.11 20.11
N VAL A 5 0.75 0.71 21.29
CA VAL A 5 1.55 1.92 21.41
C VAL A 5 3.03 1.56 21.40
N GLN A 6 3.75 2.05 20.40
CA GLN A 6 5.20 1.91 20.30
C GLN A 6 5.87 3.28 20.38
N SER A 7 6.68 3.50 21.41
CA SER A 7 7.41 4.77 21.61
C SER A 7 8.78 4.71 20.93
N CYS A 8 9.04 5.67 20.04
CA CYS A 8 10.30 5.79 19.30
C CYS A 8 10.91 7.18 19.56
N ARG A 9 12.23 7.28 19.66
CA ARG A 9 12.91 8.58 19.68
C ARG A 9 13.17 9.03 18.25
N ILE A 10 12.76 10.25 17.94
CA ILE A 10 13.02 10.91 16.66
C ILE A 10 13.73 12.23 16.91
N GLU A 11 14.58 12.64 15.98
CA GLU A 11 15.24 13.94 16.02
C GLU A 11 14.22 15.07 15.91
N ALA A 12 14.51 16.20 16.55
CA ALA A 12 13.60 17.36 16.59
C ALA A 12 13.25 17.88 15.18
N ASP A 13 14.22 17.88 14.26
CA ASP A 13 14.02 18.33 12.88
C ASP A 13 13.05 17.42 12.10
N HIS A 14 13.17 16.10 12.32
CA HIS A 14 12.28 15.10 11.74
C HIS A 14 10.87 15.17 12.34
N ALA A 15 10.75 15.42 13.66
CA ALA A 15 9.47 15.66 14.32
C ALA A 15 8.75 16.90 13.76
N ALA A 16 9.51 17.98 13.50
CA ALA A 16 8.98 19.19 12.88
C ALA A 16 8.53 18.93 11.43
N LEU A 17 9.28 18.12 10.66
CA LEU A 17 8.90 17.73 9.31
C LEU A 17 7.60 16.92 9.28
N LEU A 18 7.49 15.90 10.15
CA LEU A 18 6.28 15.08 10.29
C LEU A 18 5.08 15.94 10.68
N SER A 19 5.27 16.87 11.63
CA SER A 19 4.21 17.80 12.06
C SER A 19 3.72 18.68 10.90
N ARG A 20 4.64 19.17 10.05
CA ARG A 20 4.26 19.92 8.83
C ARG A 20 3.50 19.06 7.83
N GLN A 21 3.94 17.82 7.61
CA GLN A 21 3.28 16.88 6.69
C GLN A 21 1.88 16.49 7.19
N ALA A 22 1.72 16.28 8.50
CA ALA A 22 0.45 15.94 9.12
C ALA A 22 -0.56 17.09 8.97
N LYS A 23 -0.13 18.33 9.24
CA LYS A 23 -0.94 19.54 9.02
C LYS A 23 -1.41 19.68 7.57
N ARG A 24 -0.53 19.44 6.58
CA ARG A 24 -0.91 19.52 5.15
C ARG A 24 -1.96 18.49 4.74
N ARG A 25 -2.01 17.36 5.43
CA ARG A 25 -2.98 16.29 5.17
C ARG A 25 -4.19 16.33 6.10
N HIS A 26 -4.29 17.33 6.98
CA HIS A 26 -5.32 17.42 8.02
C HIS A 26 -5.39 16.17 8.92
N LEU A 27 -4.23 15.56 9.20
CA LEU A 27 -4.10 14.38 10.05
C LEU A 27 -3.35 14.72 11.34
N GLU A 28 -3.63 13.97 12.39
CA GLU A 28 -2.83 13.97 13.62
C GLU A 28 -1.42 13.42 13.36
N VAL A 29 -0.43 13.95 14.08
CA VAL A 29 0.98 13.53 13.91
C VAL A 29 1.16 12.05 14.23
N SER A 30 0.46 11.55 15.25
CA SER A 30 0.46 10.14 15.65
C SER A 30 -0.13 9.24 14.55
N THR A 31 -1.22 9.66 13.92
CA THR A 31 -1.87 8.94 12.82
C THR A 31 -0.96 8.88 11.60
N LEU A 32 -0.37 10.01 11.20
CA LEU A 32 0.56 10.04 10.07
C LEU A 32 1.82 9.19 10.36
N SER A 33 2.34 9.25 11.59
CA SER A 33 3.51 8.47 11.99
C SER A 33 3.24 6.97 11.95
N SER A 34 2.09 6.55 12.47
CA SER A 34 1.65 5.14 12.44
C SER A 34 1.50 4.65 11.00
N LEU A 35 0.93 5.51 10.14
CA LEU A 35 0.76 5.23 8.71
C LEU A 35 2.12 5.08 8.01
N TYR A 36 3.06 6.01 8.20
CA TYR A 36 4.40 5.90 7.62
C TYR A 36 5.20 4.72 8.13
N LEU A 37 5.08 4.37 9.41
CA LEU A 37 5.73 3.18 9.95
C LEU A 37 5.18 1.92 9.31
N LYS A 38 3.85 1.82 9.16
CA LYS A 38 3.21 0.71 8.44
C LYS A 38 3.69 0.64 7.00
N GLU A 39 3.67 1.76 6.28
CA GLU A 39 4.09 1.81 4.87
C GLU A 39 5.54 1.36 4.71
N LYS A 40 6.45 1.90 5.54
CA LYS A 40 7.86 1.53 5.47
C LYS A 40 8.09 0.07 5.82
N ALA A 41 7.39 -0.47 6.83
CA ALA A 41 7.48 -1.89 7.16
C ALA A 41 6.98 -2.78 6.02
N VAL A 42 5.89 -2.40 5.35
CA VAL A 42 5.36 -3.14 4.20
C VAL A 42 6.28 -3.01 2.98
N GLU A 43 6.80 -1.82 2.68
CA GLU A 43 7.74 -1.60 1.58
C GLU A 43 9.01 -2.45 1.74
N GLU A 44 9.49 -2.63 2.97
CA GLU A 44 10.64 -3.48 3.29
C GLU A 44 10.32 -4.98 3.13
N GLU A 45 9.14 -5.42 3.59
CA GLU A 45 8.69 -6.82 3.50
C GLU A 45 8.29 -7.23 2.06
N PHE A 46 7.76 -6.29 1.28
CA PHE A 46 7.28 -6.52 -0.09
C PHE A 46 7.94 -5.56 -1.08
N PRO A 47 9.17 -5.88 -1.55
CA PRO A 47 9.86 -5.09 -2.54
C PRO A 47 9.01 -4.95 -3.81
N GLY A 48 8.69 -3.71 -4.17
CA GLY A 48 7.83 -3.41 -5.32
C GLY A 48 6.39 -3.04 -4.97
N ILE A 49 6.02 -2.96 -3.69
CA ILE A 49 4.79 -2.30 -3.25
C ILE A 49 5.11 -0.86 -2.84
N GLY A 50 4.23 0.06 -3.19
CA GLY A 50 4.26 1.45 -2.74
C GLY A 50 2.85 1.90 -2.35
N PHE A 51 2.75 3.09 -1.79
CA PHE A 51 1.49 3.65 -1.32
C PHE A 51 1.20 5.00 -1.97
N ARG A 52 -0.06 5.20 -2.37
CA ARG A 52 -0.53 6.42 -3.03
C ARG A 52 -1.84 6.89 -2.40
N ASP A 53 -2.09 8.20 -2.46
CA ASP A 53 -3.41 8.76 -2.13
C ASP A 53 -4.35 8.59 -3.36
N SER A 54 -5.46 7.86 -3.20
CA SER A 54 -6.54 7.66 -4.19
C SER A 54 -7.90 8.12 -3.63
N ALA A 55 -8.96 8.06 -4.45
CA ALA A 55 -10.32 8.49 -4.09
C ALA A 55 -10.86 7.79 -2.83
N GLY A 56 -10.50 6.52 -2.63
CA GLY A 56 -10.83 5.73 -1.45
C GLY A 56 -9.92 5.92 -0.23
N GLY A 57 -8.92 6.81 -0.30
CA GLY A 57 -7.90 6.97 0.73
C GLY A 57 -6.55 6.41 0.30
N ARG A 58 -5.81 5.80 1.22
CA ARG A 58 -4.44 5.32 0.96
C ARG A 58 -4.47 3.95 0.26
N GLU A 59 -4.07 3.93 -1.00
CA GLU A 59 -4.08 2.76 -1.87
C GLU A 59 -2.69 2.12 -1.98
N ALA A 60 -2.63 0.79 -1.94
CA ALA A 60 -1.41 0.04 -2.23
C ALA A 60 -1.26 -0.14 -3.76
N CYS A 61 -0.17 0.38 -4.31
CA CYS A 61 0.16 0.28 -5.72
C CYS A 61 1.49 -0.43 -5.94
N LEU A 62 1.73 -0.95 -7.14
CA LEU A 62 3.04 -1.46 -7.48
C LEU A 62 4.02 -0.30 -7.71
N GLN A 63 5.14 -0.30 -6.98
CA GLN A 63 6.18 0.69 -7.10
C GLN A 63 6.74 0.72 -8.53
N GLY A 64 6.78 1.91 -9.14
CA GLY A 64 7.19 2.08 -10.55
C GLY A 64 6.07 1.87 -11.57
N HIS A 65 4.89 1.41 -11.13
CA HIS A 65 3.70 1.25 -11.96
C HIS A 65 2.54 2.07 -11.39
N ARG A 66 1.60 2.48 -12.24
CA ARG A 66 0.40 3.21 -11.79
C ARG A 66 -0.75 2.29 -11.39
N VAL A 67 -0.53 0.98 -11.44
CA VAL A 67 -1.52 -0.07 -11.22
C VAL A 67 -1.63 -0.41 -9.74
N ALA A 68 -2.85 -0.48 -9.24
CA ALA A 68 -3.15 -0.86 -7.87
C ALA A 68 -2.99 -2.37 -7.66
N VAL A 69 -2.72 -2.79 -6.43
CA VAL A 69 -2.56 -4.22 -6.14
C VAL A 69 -3.87 -4.99 -6.37
N TRP A 70 -5.02 -4.39 -6.09
CA TRP A 70 -6.33 -5.01 -6.32
C TRP A 70 -6.58 -5.33 -7.81
N GLU A 71 -6.14 -4.47 -8.73
CA GLU A 71 -6.27 -4.71 -10.18
C GLU A 71 -5.51 -5.98 -10.60
N VAL A 72 -4.31 -6.18 -10.05
CA VAL A 72 -3.50 -7.38 -10.30
C VAL A 72 -4.18 -8.62 -9.76
N VAL A 73 -4.84 -8.52 -8.60
CA VAL A 73 -5.60 -9.61 -8.00
C VAL A 73 -6.81 -9.96 -8.87
N ASP A 74 -7.58 -8.98 -9.35
CA ASP A 74 -8.74 -9.21 -10.22
C ASP A 74 -8.30 -9.89 -11.54
N VAL A 75 -7.26 -9.39 -12.21
CA VAL A 75 -6.70 -10.02 -13.41
C VAL A 75 -6.16 -11.43 -13.10
N HIS A 76 -5.56 -11.63 -11.93
CA HIS A 76 -5.09 -12.94 -11.53
C HIS A 76 -6.24 -13.93 -11.29
N GLN A 77 -7.39 -13.48 -10.78
CA GLN A 77 -8.58 -14.32 -10.59
C GLN A 77 -9.17 -14.79 -11.93
N GLU A 78 -9.16 -13.95 -12.96
CA GLU A 78 -9.64 -14.30 -14.30
C GLU A 78 -8.68 -15.28 -15.00
N VAL A 79 -7.39 -14.99 -14.94
CA VAL A 79 -6.36 -15.69 -15.72
C VAL A 79 -5.81 -16.93 -14.99
N LYS A 80 -5.96 -16.98 -13.66
CA LYS A 80 -5.58 -18.06 -12.72
C LYS A 80 -4.10 -18.46 -12.71
N THR A 81 -3.25 -17.81 -13.51
CA THR A 81 -1.84 -18.18 -13.69
C THR A 81 -0.94 -16.96 -13.61
N ILE A 82 0.08 -17.01 -12.75
CA ILE A 82 1.04 -15.90 -12.53
C ILE A 82 1.75 -15.50 -13.83
N ALA A 83 2.16 -16.48 -14.64
CA ALA A 83 2.87 -16.23 -15.89
C ALA A 83 2.01 -15.43 -16.89
N LYS A 84 0.74 -15.79 -17.03
CA LYS A 84 -0.17 -15.08 -17.94
C LYS A 84 -0.56 -13.69 -17.43
N THR A 85 -0.72 -13.52 -16.11
CA THR A 85 -0.89 -12.18 -15.50
C THR A 85 0.35 -11.31 -15.77
N ALA A 86 1.55 -11.87 -15.59
CA ALA A 86 2.81 -11.20 -15.88
C ALA A 86 2.93 -10.82 -17.38
N ASP A 87 2.54 -11.72 -18.28
CA ASP A 87 2.52 -11.46 -19.73
C ASP A 87 1.52 -10.37 -20.11
N TYR A 88 0.34 -10.36 -19.49
CA TYR A 88 -0.70 -9.34 -19.72
C TYR A 88 -0.19 -7.93 -19.41
N PHE A 89 0.46 -7.77 -18.25
CA PHE A 89 1.04 -6.49 -17.84
C PHE A 89 2.44 -6.23 -18.41
N ARG A 90 3.06 -7.23 -19.08
CA ARG A 90 4.46 -7.24 -19.52
C ARG A 90 5.45 -6.96 -18.38
N TRP A 91 5.19 -7.53 -17.20
CA TRP A 91 6.02 -7.37 -16.01
C TRP A 91 6.80 -8.64 -15.67
N PRO A 92 7.90 -8.53 -14.91
CA PRO A 92 8.53 -9.69 -14.30
C PRO A 92 7.54 -10.48 -13.43
N PRO A 93 7.50 -11.83 -13.51
CA PRO A 93 6.65 -12.66 -12.64
C PRO A 93 6.93 -12.47 -11.14
N ALA A 94 8.11 -11.96 -10.78
CA ALA A 94 8.45 -11.58 -9.41
C ALA A 94 7.56 -10.46 -8.86
N LEU A 95 7.25 -9.43 -9.66
CA LEU A 95 6.37 -8.33 -9.24
C LEU A 95 4.95 -8.81 -9.00
N VAL A 96 4.42 -9.66 -9.89
CA VAL A 96 3.10 -10.26 -9.71
C VAL A 96 3.07 -11.12 -8.45
N ARG A 97 4.13 -11.88 -8.16
CA ARG A 97 4.25 -12.63 -6.90
C ARG A 97 4.24 -11.73 -5.67
N CYS A 98 4.98 -10.61 -5.68
CA CYS A 98 4.96 -9.65 -4.57
C CYS A 98 3.57 -9.06 -4.36
N ALA A 99 2.88 -8.65 -5.43
CA ALA A 99 1.51 -8.13 -5.37
C ALA A 99 0.54 -9.15 -4.77
N LEU A 100 0.61 -10.41 -5.20
CA LEU A 100 -0.22 -11.50 -4.66
C LEU A 100 0.14 -11.83 -3.21
N ALA A 101 1.42 -11.75 -2.84
CA ALA A 101 1.87 -11.96 -1.46
C ALA A 101 1.31 -10.88 -0.52
N TYR A 102 1.35 -9.61 -0.95
CA TYR A 102 0.74 -8.50 -0.23
C TYR A 102 -0.78 -8.69 -0.12
N ALA A 103 -1.46 -9.03 -1.22
CA ALA A 103 -2.91 -9.27 -1.22
C ALA A 103 -3.32 -10.41 -0.28
N LYS A 104 -2.49 -11.45 -0.15
CA LYS A 104 -2.70 -12.55 0.80
C LYS A 104 -2.50 -12.11 2.25
N ALA A 105 -1.57 -11.21 2.52
CA ALA A 105 -1.30 -10.69 3.86
C ALA A 105 -2.35 -9.66 4.32
N TYR A 106 -2.87 -8.85 3.39
CA TYR A 106 -3.81 -7.75 3.66
C TYR A 106 -5.09 -7.82 2.81
N PRO A 107 -5.83 -8.94 2.80
CA PRO A 107 -6.99 -9.12 1.90
C PRO A 107 -8.10 -8.10 2.16
N LYS A 108 -8.33 -7.72 3.42
CA LYS A 108 -9.35 -6.72 3.79
C LYS A 108 -9.05 -5.32 3.26
N GLU A 109 -7.78 -4.93 3.20
CA GLU A 109 -7.40 -3.63 2.68
C GLU A 109 -7.56 -3.57 1.17
N ILE A 110 -7.23 -4.67 0.48
CA ILE A 110 -7.45 -4.83 -0.96
C ILE A 110 -8.95 -4.76 -1.31
N GLU A 111 -9.78 -5.46 -0.55
CA GLU A 111 -11.24 -5.43 -0.73
C GLU A 111 -11.79 -4.01 -0.51
N GLN A 112 -11.37 -3.33 0.56
CA GLN A 112 -11.80 -1.96 0.84
C GLN A 112 -11.35 -0.96 -0.25
N GLN A 113 -10.14 -1.11 -0.78
CA GLN A 113 -9.64 -0.28 -1.89
C GLN A 113 -10.46 -0.51 -3.16
N ARG A 114 -10.73 -1.78 -3.49
CA ARG A 114 -11.57 -2.18 -4.63
C ARG A 114 -12.99 -1.62 -4.52
N GLU A 115 -13.61 -1.70 -3.34
CA GLU A 115 -14.95 -1.14 -3.09
C GLU A 115 -14.97 0.38 -3.21
N ALA A 116 -13.94 1.06 -2.71
CA ALA A 116 -13.88 2.51 -2.75
C ALA A 116 -13.69 3.06 -4.17
N GLU A 117 -12.94 2.36 -5.04
CA GLU A 117 -12.85 2.68 -6.46
C GLU A 117 -14.13 2.30 -7.23
N ALA A 118 -14.79 1.19 -6.88
CA ALA A 118 -16.05 0.80 -7.51
C ALA A 118 -17.24 1.71 -7.14
N GLY A 119 -17.15 2.44 -6.02
CA GLY A 119 -18.15 3.38 -5.54
C GLY A 119 -17.89 4.85 -5.87
N ALA A 120 -16.78 5.17 -6.54
CA ALA A 120 -16.39 6.51 -6.99
C ALA A 120 -16.86 6.79 -8.42
#